data_AF-A0A3R7N5F9-F1
#
_entry.id   AF-A0A3R7N5F9-F1
#
_cell.length_a   1.000
_cell.length_b   1.000
_cell.length_c   1.000
_cell.angle_alpha   90.00
_cell.angle_beta   90.00
_cell.angle_gamma   90.00
#
_symmetry.space_group_name_H-M   'P 1'
#
loop_
_entity.id
_entity.type
_entity.pdbx_description
1 polymer ?
#
loop_
_entity_poly.entity_id
_entity_poly.type
_entity_poly.pdbx_seq_one_letter_code
_entity_poly.pdbx_strand_id
1 'polypeptide(L)'
;MSHLRDRAPLLLLLLLLLMVSVGPAAAAELTEADFKRMKIRELRRFLGERGLTCVGCQEKSDFSRYAYQNRDKKPLSEQGKRDVPDAPFWAVWRDLAKEVCEGAVRKRGLDVSAAPQSDVCAALAYVTESFFMQHGKRTASKLRKKPEALLKTSFKGVYYDAGRLLLERLANYCLASADHQSTCSSVGKLMTLAEEAKVVDLQGWMTNVGIENTNPMYELLDRRDDL
;
A
#
# COMPACT_ATOMS: atom_id res chain seq x y z
N MET A 1 43.26 -41.27 -39.43
CA MET A 1 42.65 -39.99 -39.01
C MET A 1 42.13 -40.17 -37.59
N SER A 2 42.99 -40.04 -36.58
CA SER A 2 42.71 -40.59 -35.23
C SER A 2 43.24 -39.72 -34.07
N HIS A 3 43.21 -38.39 -34.19
CA HIS A 3 43.76 -37.48 -33.16
C HIS A 3 42.75 -36.53 -32.50
N LEU A 4 41.44 -36.75 -32.67
CA LEU A 4 40.40 -35.85 -32.16
C LEU A 4 39.71 -36.33 -30.86
N ARG A 5 40.16 -37.43 -30.23
CA ARG A 5 39.41 -38.05 -29.12
C ARG A 5 39.86 -37.67 -27.70
N ASP A 6 41.02 -37.02 -27.53
CA ASP A 6 41.62 -36.78 -26.20
C ASP A 6 41.48 -35.35 -25.63
N ARG A 7 40.77 -34.44 -26.31
CA ARG A 7 40.62 -33.04 -25.84
C ARG A 7 39.31 -32.73 -25.13
N ALA A 8 38.37 -33.68 -25.10
CA ALA A 8 37.07 -33.52 -24.47
C ALA A 8 37.09 -33.29 -22.94
N PRO A 9 37.96 -33.95 -22.12
CA PRO A 9 37.87 -33.82 -20.66
C PRO A 9 38.44 -32.49 -20.15
N LEU A 10 39.36 -31.86 -20.87
CA LEU A 10 39.97 -30.56 -20.51
C LEU A 10 39.01 -29.39 -20.73
N LEU A 11 38.19 -29.45 -21.79
CA LEU A 11 37.17 -28.44 -22.09
C LEU A 11 36.00 -28.50 -21.09
N LEU A 12 35.62 -29.71 -20.65
CA LEU A 12 34.58 -29.89 -19.63
C LEU A 12 35.04 -29.37 -18.25
N LEU A 13 36.31 -29.56 -17.89
CA LEU A 13 36.87 -29.06 -16.63
C LEU A 13 36.97 -27.52 -16.62
N LEU A 14 37.31 -26.90 -17.75
CA LEU A 14 37.34 -25.44 -17.91
C LEU A 14 35.94 -24.80 -17.84
N LEU A 15 34.93 -25.47 -18.39
CA LEU A 15 33.53 -25.05 -18.27
C LEU A 15 32.98 -25.17 -16.84
N LEU A 16 33.41 -26.18 -16.08
CA LEU A 16 33.05 -26.34 -14.66
C LEU A 16 33.72 -25.28 -13.76
N LEU A 17 34.95 -24.86 -14.07
CA LEU A 17 35.66 -23.81 -13.34
C LEU A 17 35.09 -22.40 -13.62
N LEU A 18 34.51 -22.16 -14.80
CA LEU A 18 33.87 -20.88 -15.15
C LEU A 18 32.49 -20.67 -14.50
N MET A 19 31.86 -21.71 -13.94
CA MET A 19 30.54 -21.63 -13.32
C MET A 19 30.57 -21.28 -11.82
N VAL A 20 31.76 -21.13 -11.21
CA VAL A 20 31.91 -20.84 -9.76
C VAL A 20 32.05 -19.34 -9.47
N SER A 21 32.18 -18.47 -10.48
CA SER A 21 32.30 -17.02 -10.29
C SER A 21 30.99 -16.25 -10.44
N VAL A 22 29.90 -16.76 -9.84
CA VAL A 22 28.73 -15.90 -9.53
C VAL A 22 28.95 -15.41 -8.11
N GLY A 23 29.73 -14.35 -7.98
CA GLY A 23 29.87 -13.65 -6.70
C GLY A 23 28.49 -13.17 -6.24
N PRO A 24 28.18 -13.25 -4.93
CA PRO A 24 26.97 -12.63 -4.41
C PRO A 24 27.07 -11.14 -4.74
N ALA A 25 26.07 -10.62 -5.47
CA ALA A 25 25.88 -9.18 -5.60
C ALA A 25 25.70 -8.65 -4.17
N ALA A 26 26.77 -8.11 -3.61
CA ALA A 26 26.72 -7.42 -2.34
C ALA A 26 25.76 -6.25 -2.52
N ALA A 27 24.54 -6.39 -1.99
CA ALA A 27 23.63 -5.27 -1.84
C ALA A 27 24.41 -4.19 -1.07
N ALA A 28 24.61 -3.02 -1.69
CA ALA A 28 25.34 -1.93 -1.07
C ALA A 28 24.64 -1.57 0.25
N GLU A 29 25.28 -1.87 1.38
CA GLU A 29 24.73 -1.62 2.70
C GLU A 29 24.70 -0.10 2.92
N LEU A 30 23.50 0.45 3.17
CA LEU A 30 23.33 1.89 3.38
C LEU A 30 24.01 2.31 4.69
N THR A 31 24.98 3.21 4.60
CA THR A 31 25.73 3.71 5.76
C THR A 31 25.01 4.88 6.42
N GLU A 32 25.36 5.20 7.68
CA GLU A 32 24.83 6.38 8.38
C GLU A 32 25.13 7.68 7.62
N ALA A 33 26.27 7.74 6.93
CA ALA A 33 26.65 8.89 6.11
C ALA A 33 25.69 9.10 4.93
N ASP A 34 25.16 8.02 4.35
CA ASP A 34 24.18 8.09 3.27
C ASP A 34 22.86 8.70 3.77
N PHE A 35 22.38 8.28 4.95
CA PHE A 35 21.19 8.87 5.58
C PHE A 35 21.38 10.35 5.96
N LYS A 36 22.58 10.77 6.38
CA LYS A 36 22.88 12.20 6.64
C LYS A 36 22.82 13.04 5.36
N ARG A 37 23.14 12.46 4.20
CA ARG A 37 23.08 13.15 2.89
C ARG A 37 21.66 13.29 2.35
N MET A 38 20.76 12.36 2.68
CA MET A 38 19.35 12.41 2.27
C MET A 38 18.65 13.70 2.71
N LYS A 39 17.71 14.19 1.91
CA LYS A 39 16.82 15.31 2.28
C LYS A 39 15.79 14.85 3.31
N ILE A 40 15.23 15.77 4.12
CA ILE A 40 14.19 15.43 5.11
C ILE A 40 13.01 14.70 4.46
N ARG A 41 12.57 15.12 3.27
CA ARG A 41 11.49 14.42 2.52
C ARG A 41 11.86 12.97 2.18
N GLU A 42 13.10 12.71 1.79
CA GLU A 42 13.58 11.36 1.46
C GLU A 42 13.68 10.49 2.71
N LEU A 43 14.11 11.06 3.85
CA LEU A 43 14.14 10.39 5.14
C LEU A 43 12.73 10.04 5.65
N ARG A 44 11.79 10.99 5.54
CA ARG A 44 10.36 10.75 5.86
C ARG A 44 9.77 9.69 4.96
N ARG A 45 10.08 9.72 3.65
CA ARG A 45 9.66 8.68 2.71
C ARG A 45 10.26 7.33 3.06
N PHE A 46 11.55 7.24 3.34
CA PHE A 46 12.24 5.99 3.74
C PHE A 46 11.58 5.34 4.96
N LEU A 47 11.30 6.14 5.98
CA LEU A 47 10.59 5.72 7.20
C LEU A 47 9.14 5.35 6.90
N GLY A 48 8.45 6.18 6.11
CA GLY A 48 7.05 6.01 5.74
C GLY A 48 6.82 4.73 4.93
N GLU A 49 7.69 4.44 3.97
CA GLU A 49 7.75 3.19 3.23
C GLU A 49 7.88 1.99 4.15
N ARG A 50 8.43 2.14 5.36
CA ARG A 50 8.60 1.06 6.35
C ARG A 50 7.54 1.08 7.45
N GLY A 51 6.46 1.85 7.26
CA GLY A 51 5.41 2.03 8.27
C GLY A 51 5.90 2.69 9.55
N LEU A 52 6.94 3.52 9.47
CA LEU A 52 7.50 4.25 10.59
C LEU A 52 7.18 5.74 10.45
N THR A 53 6.91 6.37 11.60
CA THR A 53 6.81 7.81 11.74
C THR A 53 7.76 8.23 12.86
N CYS A 54 8.54 9.29 12.63
CA CYS A 54 9.53 9.80 13.57
C CYS A 54 8.83 10.75 14.56
N VAL A 55 8.27 10.21 15.65
CA VAL A 55 7.56 11.03 16.65
C VAL A 55 8.57 11.78 17.50
N GLY A 56 8.45 13.11 17.58
CA GLY A 56 9.35 13.97 18.37
C GLY A 56 10.66 14.36 17.67
N CYS A 57 10.83 14.01 16.40
CA CYS A 57 12.02 14.40 15.62
C CYS A 57 11.90 15.86 15.18
N GLN A 58 12.76 16.73 15.74
CA GLN A 58 12.73 18.17 15.48
C GLN A 58 13.76 18.57 14.43
N GLU A 59 14.92 17.90 14.44
CA GLU A 59 16.03 18.22 13.55
C GLU A 59 16.24 17.15 12.48
N LYS A 60 16.88 17.52 11.37
CA LYS A 60 17.26 16.56 10.30
C LYS A 60 18.11 15.41 10.85
N SER A 61 18.99 15.71 11.80
CA SER A 61 19.84 14.76 12.52
C SER A 61 19.00 13.64 13.15
N ASP A 62 17.88 13.96 13.78
CA ASP A 62 16.95 12.98 14.38
C ASP A 62 16.37 12.04 13.35
N PHE A 63 15.88 12.57 12.23
CA PHE A 63 15.33 11.75 11.14
C PHE A 63 16.39 10.83 10.54
N SER A 64 17.61 11.32 10.32
CA SER A 64 18.70 10.51 9.75
C SER A 64 19.14 9.38 10.71
N ARG A 65 19.23 9.68 12.00
CA ARG A 65 19.53 8.69 13.05
C ARG A 65 18.45 7.62 13.14
N TYR A 66 17.17 8.03 13.18
CA TYR A 66 16.05 7.11 13.26
C TYR A 66 15.91 6.23 12.01
N ALA A 67 16.16 6.80 10.82
CA ALA A 67 16.19 6.05 9.57
C ALA A 67 17.32 5.01 9.55
N TYR A 68 18.53 5.39 9.98
CA TYR A 68 19.67 4.47 10.05
C TYR A 68 19.45 3.32 11.05
N GLN A 69 18.88 3.61 12.22
CA GLN A 69 18.51 2.61 13.22
C GLN A 69 17.50 1.59 12.70
N ASN A 70 16.67 1.99 11.73
CA ASN A 70 15.63 1.15 11.13
C ASN A 70 15.96 0.73 9.69
N ARG A 71 17.23 0.83 9.26
CA ARG A 71 17.60 0.63 7.86
C ARG A 71 17.29 -0.77 7.34
N ASP A 72 17.41 -1.76 8.23
CA ASP A 72 17.18 -3.17 7.95
C ASP A 72 15.69 -3.54 7.96
N LYS A 73 14.81 -2.64 8.42
CA LYS A 73 13.36 -2.84 8.33
C LYS A 73 13.00 -2.79 6.85
N LYS A 74 12.45 -3.88 6.32
CA LYS A 74 12.04 -3.92 4.92
C LYS A 74 10.94 -2.88 4.63
N PRO A 75 10.95 -2.20 3.47
CA PRO A 75 9.80 -1.43 3.01
C PRO A 75 8.53 -2.28 3.05
N LEU A 76 7.39 -1.70 3.39
CA LEU A 76 6.05 -2.29 3.28
C LEU A 76 5.80 -2.83 1.86
N SER A 77 6.41 -2.23 0.83
CA SER A 77 6.37 -2.69 -0.56
C SER A 77 7.20 -3.96 -0.81
N GLU A 78 8.26 -4.21 -0.03
CA GLU A 78 9.10 -5.40 -0.08
C GLU A 78 8.74 -6.44 1.00
N GLN A 79 7.97 -6.04 2.02
CA GLN A 79 7.31 -6.93 2.97
C GLN A 79 6.14 -7.63 2.29
N GLY A 80 6.50 -8.61 1.46
CA GLY A 80 5.63 -9.68 1.01
C GLY A 80 4.90 -9.35 -0.29
N LYS A 81 4.99 -10.30 -1.22
CA LYS A 81 3.79 -10.64 -2.01
C LYS A 81 2.67 -10.82 -0.98
N ARG A 82 1.82 -9.81 -0.81
CA ARG A 82 0.64 -9.96 0.04
C ARG A 82 -0.17 -11.09 -0.57
N ASP A 83 -0.56 -12.04 0.24
CA ASP A 83 -1.45 -13.09 -0.22
C ASP A 83 -2.72 -12.42 -0.70
N VAL A 84 -3.04 -12.64 -1.97
CA VAL A 84 -4.24 -12.09 -2.59
C VAL A 84 -5.38 -12.98 -2.13
N PRO A 85 -6.36 -12.47 -1.37
CA PRO A 85 -7.44 -13.30 -0.86
C PRO A 85 -8.23 -13.93 -2.01
N ASP A 86 -8.69 -15.17 -1.83
CA ASP A 86 -9.57 -15.85 -2.77
C ASP A 86 -11.02 -15.40 -2.58
N ALA A 87 -11.28 -14.14 -2.93
CA ALA A 87 -12.59 -13.51 -2.82
C ALA A 87 -12.76 -12.41 -3.88
N PRO A 88 -14.01 -11.98 -4.18
CA PRO A 88 -14.24 -10.90 -5.11
C PRO A 88 -13.61 -9.58 -4.63
N PHE A 89 -13.09 -8.81 -5.59
CA PHE A 89 -12.43 -7.52 -5.33
C PHE A 89 -13.17 -6.63 -4.31
N TRP A 90 -14.46 -6.43 -4.51
CA TRP A 90 -15.29 -5.56 -3.66
C TRP A 90 -15.50 -6.11 -2.25
N ALA A 91 -15.58 -7.43 -2.08
CA ALA A 91 -15.72 -8.05 -0.76
C ALA A 91 -14.43 -7.90 0.06
N VAL A 92 -13.27 -8.07 -0.59
CA VAL A 92 -11.97 -7.86 0.07
C VAL A 92 -11.82 -6.42 0.54
N TRP A 93 -12.14 -5.46 -0.31
CA TRP A 93 -12.03 -4.05 0.05
C TRP A 93 -13.13 -3.56 1.03
N ARG A 94 -14.30 -4.21 1.06
CA ARG A 94 -15.30 -4.04 2.13
C ARG A 94 -14.72 -4.41 3.49
N ASP A 95 -14.11 -5.59 3.57
CA ASP A 95 -13.58 -6.11 4.83
C ASP A 95 -12.40 -5.25 5.31
N LEU A 96 -11.55 -4.77 4.38
CA LEU A 96 -10.50 -3.79 4.68
C LEU A 96 -11.06 -2.45 5.18
N ALA A 97 -12.13 -1.94 4.57
CA ALA A 97 -12.77 -0.69 5.04
C ALA A 97 -13.33 -0.82 6.45
N LYS A 98 -13.93 -1.99 6.77
CA LYS A 98 -14.38 -2.30 8.12
C LYS A 98 -13.18 -2.35 9.08
N GLU A 99 -12.14 -3.12 8.78
CA GLU A 99 -10.92 -3.24 9.61
C GLU A 99 -10.30 -1.86 9.89
N VAL A 100 -10.16 -1.03 8.85
CA VAL A 100 -9.60 0.33 8.95
C VAL A 100 -10.46 1.21 9.85
N CYS A 101 -11.79 1.19 9.67
CA CYS A 101 -12.69 1.97 10.50
C CYS A 101 -12.64 1.54 11.97
N GLU A 102 -12.76 0.24 12.24
CA GLU A 102 -12.69 -0.27 13.62
C GLU A 102 -11.33 0.01 14.26
N GLY A 103 -10.24 -0.08 13.49
CA GLY A 103 -8.91 0.33 13.94
C GLY A 103 -8.86 1.81 14.30
N ALA A 104 -9.50 2.67 13.51
CA ALA A 104 -9.61 4.11 13.77
C ALA A 104 -10.46 4.43 15.00
N VAL A 105 -11.52 3.66 15.27
CA VAL A 105 -12.34 3.74 16.48
C VAL A 105 -11.53 3.34 17.71
N ARG A 106 -10.85 2.19 17.68
CA ARG A 106 -9.98 1.71 18.79
C ARG A 106 -8.88 2.72 19.11
N LYS A 107 -8.23 3.30 18.10
CA LYS A 107 -7.20 4.34 18.27
C LYS A 107 -7.71 5.60 19.00
N ARG A 108 -9.02 5.87 18.95
CA ARG A 108 -9.67 6.98 19.66
C ARG A 108 -10.16 6.61 21.06
N GLY A 109 -9.95 5.37 21.51
CA GLY A 109 -10.44 4.90 22.80
C GLY A 109 -11.96 4.70 22.87
N LEU A 110 -12.61 4.56 21.72
CA LEU A 110 -14.06 4.37 21.60
C LEU A 110 -14.41 2.88 21.48
N ASP A 111 -15.63 2.52 21.85
CA ASP A 111 -16.16 1.15 21.70
C ASP A 111 -16.60 0.90 20.25
N VAL A 112 -16.05 -0.14 19.64
CA VAL A 112 -16.35 -0.55 18.25
C VAL A 112 -17.77 -1.10 18.10
N SER A 113 -18.30 -1.70 19.16
CA SER A 113 -19.62 -2.33 19.17
C SER A 113 -20.76 -1.37 19.49
N ALA A 114 -20.44 -0.18 20.01
CA ALA A 114 -21.41 0.83 20.38
C ALA A 114 -21.80 1.72 19.19
N ALA A 115 -23.07 2.16 19.19
CA ALA A 115 -23.51 3.23 18.30
C ALA A 115 -22.97 4.58 18.80
N PRO A 116 -22.57 5.50 17.90
CA PRO A 116 -22.72 5.41 16.43
C PRO A 116 -21.56 4.70 15.71
N GLN A 117 -20.51 4.27 16.40
CA GLN A 117 -19.28 3.74 15.78
C GLN A 117 -19.56 2.47 14.96
N SER A 118 -20.35 1.54 15.50
CA SER A 118 -20.76 0.32 14.80
C SER A 118 -21.46 0.62 13.48
N ASP A 119 -22.37 1.60 13.49
CA ASP A 119 -23.20 1.97 12.35
C ASP A 119 -22.37 2.66 11.27
N VAL A 120 -21.46 3.55 11.68
CA VAL A 120 -20.52 4.21 10.77
C VAL A 120 -19.60 3.18 10.09
N CYS A 121 -19.01 2.25 10.85
CA CYS A 121 -18.13 1.25 10.25
C CYS A 121 -18.89 0.25 9.35
N ALA A 122 -20.13 -0.10 9.70
CA ALA A 122 -20.99 -0.91 8.84
C ALA A 122 -21.35 -0.19 7.53
N ALA A 123 -21.73 1.09 7.62
CA ALA A 123 -22.04 1.91 6.45
C ALA A 123 -20.81 2.11 5.54
N LEU A 124 -19.63 2.34 6.11
CA LEU A 124 -18.37 2.43 5.36
C LEU A 124 -18.04 1.15 4.61
N ALA A 125 -18.18 0.00 5.27
CA ALA A 125 -17.98 -1.30 4.63
C ALA A 125 -18.95 -1.48 3.45
N TYR A 126 -20.24 -1.25 3.69
CA TYR A 126 -21.29 -1.40 2.67
C TYR A 126 -21.10 -0.47 1.47
N VAL A 127 -20.81 0.81 1.72
CA VAL A 127 -20.57 1.80 0.65
C VAL A 127 -19.32 1.44 -0.14
N THR A 128 -18.24 1.02 0.54
CA THR A 128 -17.02 0.58 -0.14
C THR A 128 -17.28 -0.63 -1.04
N GLU A 129 -18.03 -1.63 -0.56
CA GLU A 129 -18.43 -2.78 -1.37
C GLU A 129 -19.23 -2.34 -2.60
N SER A 130 -20.28 -1.54 -2.38
CA SER A 130 -21.20 -1.11 -3.43
C SER A 130 -20.50 -0.27 -4.48
N PHE A 131 -19.68 0.69 -4.04
CA PHE A 131 -18.88 1.56 -4.90
C PHE A 131 -17.93 0.72 -5.76
N PHE A 132 -17.17 -0.19 -5.15
CA PHE A 132 -16.22 -1.02 -5.88
C PHE A 132 -16.86 -2.10 -6.73
N MET A 133 -18.04 -2.59 -6.36
CA MET A 133 -18.82 -3.47 -7.23
C MET A 133 -19.26 -2.71 -8.50
N GLN A 134 -19.75 -1.48 -8.37
CA GLN A 134 -20.18 -0.67 -9.52
C GLN A 134 -19.00 -0.19 -10.37
N HIS A 135 -18.05 0.52 -9.75
CA HIS A 135 -16.94 1.17 -10.44
C HIS A 135 -15.86 0.17 -10.84
N GLY A 136 -15.59 -0.85 -10.01
CA GLY A 136 -14.64 -1.91 -10.33
C GLY A 136 -15.08 -2.75 -11.53
N LYS A 137 -16.36 -3.18 -11.57
CA LYS A 137 -16.90 -3.89 -12.77
C LYS A 137 -16.80 -3.01 -14.02
N ARG A 138 -17.18 -1.73 -13.92
CA ARG A 138 -17.10 -0.78 -15.03
C ARG A 138 -15.67 -0.61 -15.54
N THR A 139 -14.70 -0.43 -14.65
CA THR A 139 -13.28 -0.28 -14.98
C THR A 139 -12.72 -1.57 -15.59
N ALA A 140 -13.01 -2.73 -15.00
CA ALA A 140 -12.63 -4.03 -15.53
C ALA A 140 -13.12 -4.21 -16.98
N SER A 141 -14.40 -3.95 -17.23
CA SER A 141 -14.99 -4.04 -18.57
C SER A 141 -14.34 -3.06 -19.56
N LYS A 142 -14.15 -1.80 -19.18
CA LYS A 142 -13.50 -0.79 -20.04
C LYS A 142 -12.08 -1.17 -20.44
N LEU A 143 -11.33 -1.77 -19.50
CA LEU A 143 -9.94 -2.18 -19.71
C LEU A 143 -9.80 -3.62 -20.23
N ARG A 144 -10.92 -4.31 -20.50
CA ARG A 144 -10.96 -5.73 -20.90
C ARG A 144 -10.18 -6.64 -19.93
N LYS A 145 -10.22 -6.31 -18.64
CA LYS A 145 -9.62 -7.10 -17.55
C LYS A 145 -10.72 -7.83 -16.77
N LYS A 146 -10.36 -8.95 -16.13
CA LYS A 146 -11.26 -9.59 -15.16
C LYS A 146 -11.14 -8.91 -13.78
N PRO A 147 -12.18 -8.92 -12.93
CA PRO A 147 -12.11 -8.35 -11.58
C PRO A 147 -10.96 -8.88 -10.72
N GLU A 148 -10.56 -10.15 -10.91
CA GLU A 148 -9.45 -10.76 -10.18
C GLU A 148 -8.10 -10.11 -10.52
N ALA A 149 -7.95 -9.58 -11.75
CA ALA A 149 -6.76 -8.84 -12.13
C ALA A 149 -6.68 -7.49 -11.39
N LEU A 150 -7.82 -6.82 -11.19
CA LEU A 150 -7.87 -5.59 -10.38
C LEU A 150 -7.48 -5.89 -8.93
N LEU A 151 -7.98 -7.00 -8.36
CA LEU A 151 -7.63 -7.42 -7.01
C LEU A 151 -6.12 -7.68 -6.88
N LYS A 152 -5.55 -8.49 -7.79
CA LYS A 152 -4.11 -8.76 -7.81
C LYS A 152 -3.29 -7.48 -7.87
N THR A 153 -3.65 -6.52 -8.73
CA THR A 153 -2.93 -5.24 -8.79
C THR A 153 -3.12 -4.42 -7.52
N SER A 154 -4.35 -4.32 -7.00
CA SER A 154 -4.64 -3.53 -5.80
C SER A 154 -3.90 -4.02 -4.55
N PHE A 155 -3.45 -5.29 -4.53
CA PHE A 155 -2.64 -5.86 -3.45
C PHE A 155 -1.12 -5.67 -3.64
N LYS A 156 -0.68 -5.16 -4.79
CA LYS A 156 0.73 -4.79 -5.01
C LYS A 156 1.06 -3.53 -4.22
N GLY A 157 2.11 -3.58 -3.40
CA GLY A 157 2.81 -2.46 -2.73
C GLY A 157 2.01 -1.15 -2.65
N VAL A 158 2.40 -0.20 -3.51
CA VAL A 158 1.90 1.19 -3.54
C VAL A 158 0.38 1.31 -3.74
N TYR A 159 -0.26 0.40 -4.49
CA TYR A 159 -1.70 0.49 -4.73
C TYR A 159 -2.49 0.13 -3.48
N TYR A 160 -2.05 -0.91 -2.77
CA TYR A 160 -2.66 -1.32 -1.51
C TYR A 160 -2.53 -0.20 -0.49
N ASP A 161 -1.32 0.33 -0.35
CA ASP A 161 -1.01 1.37 0.62
C ASP A 161 -1.82 2.64 0.34
N ALA A 162 -1.90 3.07 -0.93
CA ALA A 162 -2.72 4.22 -1.31
C ALA A 162 -4.22 3.97 -1.09
N GLY A 163 -4.73 2.78 -1.40
CA GLY A 163 -6.13 2.44 -1.18
C GLY A 163 -6.48 2.40 0.30
N ARG A 164 -5.61 1.80 1.13
CA ARG A 164 -5.75 1.78 2.59
C ARG A 164 -5.71 3.19 3.18
N LEU A 165 -4.81 4.06 2.69
CA LEU A 165 -4.74 5.46 3.10
C LEU A 165 -6.04 6.22 2.80
N LEU A 166 -6.66 5.99 1.64
CA LEU A 166 -7.95 6.59 1.32
C LEU A 166 -9.05 6.08 2.27
N LEU A 167 -9.11 4.79 2.56
CA LEU A 167 -10.04 4.27 3.56
C LEU A 167 -9.80 4.87 4.95
N GLU A 168 -8.54 5.07 5.36
CA GLU A 168 -8.18 5.71 6.62
C GLU A 168 -8.65 7.16 6.67
N ARG A 169 -8.48 7.93 5.60
CA ARG A 169 -9.01 9.30 5.48
C ARG A 169 -10.51 9.35 5.61
N LEU A 170 -11.21 8.46 4.91
CA LEU A 170 -12.66 8.42 4.94
C LEU A 170 -13.17 8.04 6.35
N ALA A 171 -12.56 7.03 6.98
CA ALA A 171 -12.89 6.66 8.36
C ALA A 171 -12.61 7.80 9.35
N ASN A 172 -11.45 8.47 9.22
CA ASN A 172 -11.10 9.59 10.09
C ASN A 172 -12.06 10.78 9.91
N TYR A 173 -12.45 11.10 8.67
CA TYR A 173 -13.47 12.11 8.38
C TYR A 173 -14.78 11.75 9.10
N CYS A 174 -15.28 10.53 8.90
CA CYS A 174 -16.54 10.07 9.48
C CYS A 174 -16.54 10.06 11.01
N LEU A 175 -15.39 9.82 11.64
CA LEU A 175 -15.27 9.74 13.10
C LEU A 175 -14.88 11.07 13.75
N ALA A 176 -14.63 12.13 12.98
CA ALA A 176 -14.10 13.40 13.50
C ALA A 176 -15.09 14.19 14.37
N SER A 177 -16.40 14.08 14.10
CA SER A 177 -17.45 14.82 14.82
C SER A 177 -18.79 14.10 14.77
N ALA A 178 -19.73 14.46 15.64
CA ALA A 178 -21.09 13.92 15.64
C ALA A 178 -21.82 14.19 14.30
N ASP A 179 -21.61 15.37 13.70
CA ASP A 179 -22.21 15.74 12.41
C ASP A 179 -21.69 14.86 11.27
N HIS A 180 -20.38 14.57 11.27
CA HIS A 180 -19.79 13.64 10.31
C HIS A 180 -20.26 12.21 10.54
N GLN A 181 -20.40 11.77 11.79
CA GLN A 181 -20.94 10.45 12.13
C GLN A 181 -22.38 10.29 11.61
N SER A 182 -23.22 11.30 11.80
CA SER A 182 -24.60 11.36 11.26
C SER A 182 -24.63 11.35 9.73
N THR A 183 -23.66 12.02 9.09
CA THR A 183 -23.53 11.99 7.63
C THR A 183 -23.10 10.61 7.14
N CYS A 184 -22.12 9.99 7.80
CA CYS A 184 -21.55 8.72 7.39
C CYS A 184 -22.37 7.50 7.80
N SER A 185 -23.29 7.60 8.76
CA SER A 185 -24.27 6.56 9.03
C SER A 185 -25.35 6.47 7.94
N SER A 186 -25.50 7.51 7.10
CA SER A 186 -26.37 7.50 5.93
C SER A 186 -25.64 6.98 4.69
N VAL A 187 -26.00 5.77 4.24
CA VAL A 187 -25.44 5.14 3.03
C VAL A 187 -25.49 6.07 1.81
N GLY A 188 -26.61 6.78 1.60
CA GLY A 188 -26.75 7.68 0.44
C GLY A 188 -25.78 8.86 0.49
N LYS A 189 -25.68 9.55 1.63
CA LYS A 189 -24.74 10.67 1.79
C LYS A 189 -23.29 10.22 1.72
N LEU A 190 -22.97 9.08 2.33
CA LEU A 190 -21.63 8.52 2.29
C LEU A 190 -21.22 8.06 0.88
N MET A 191 -22.16 7.50 0.10
CA MET A 191 -21.93 7.18 -1.31
C MET A 191 -21.61 8.44 -2.11
N THR A 192 -22.38 9.52 -1.94
CA THR A 192 -22.09 10.81 -2.59
C THR A 192 -20.70 11.33 -2.22
N LEU A 193 -20.30 11.24 -0.94
CA LEU A 193 -18.95 11.63 -0.51
C LEU A 193 -17.84 10.80 -1.19
N ALA A 194 -18.08 9.50 -1.39
CA ALA A 194 -17.15 8.61 -2.08
C ALA A 194 -17.07 8.87 -3.60
N GLU A 195 -18.18 9.29 -4.23
CA GLU A 195 -18.26 9.56 -5.67
C GLU A 195 -17.74 10.94 -6.07
N GLU A 196 -17.99 11.97 -5.26
CA GLU A 196 -17.65 13.37 -5.60
C GLU A 196 -16.18 13.74 -5.35
N ALA A 197 -15.36 12.80 -4.89
CA ALA A 197 -13.94 13.01 -4.57
C ALA A 197 -13.66 14.17 -3.59
N LYS A 198 -14.66 14.57 -2.79
CA LYS A 198 -14.53 15.68 -1.81
C LYS A 198 -13.60 15.33 -0.65
N VAL A 199 -13.66 14.09 -0.18
CA VAL A 199 -12.84 13.59 0.94
C VAL A 199 -11.78 12.61 0.43
N VAL A 200 -12.17 11.72 -0.49
CA VAL A 200 -11.31 10.68 -1.05
C VAL A 200 -11.61 10.43 -2.52
N ASP A 201 -10.58 10.28 -3.35
CA ASP A 201 -10.73 9.95 -4.77
C ASP A 201 -10.59 8.43 -5.01
N LEU A 202 -11.60 7.67 -4.59
CA LEU A 202 -11.63 6.21 -4.80
C LEU A 202 -11.78 5.83 -6.28
N GLN A 203 -12.41 6.69 -7.10
CA GLN A 203 -12.55 6.45 -8.54
C GLN A 203 -11.21 6.60 -9.27
N GLY A 204 -10.45 7.65 -8.97
CA GLY A 204 -9.11 7.87 -9.49
C GLY A 204 -8.18 6.75 -9.05
N TRP A 205 -8.23 6.34 -7.79
CA TRP A 205 -7.47 5.18 -7.32
C TRP A 205 -7.83 3.90 -8.10
N MET A 206 -9.12 3.58 -8.25
CA MET A 206 -9.59 2.41 -9.02
C MET A 206 -9.09 2.44 -10.46
N THR A 207 -9.14 3.61 -11.10
CA THR A 207 -8.67 3.77 -12.48
C THR A 207 -7.18 3.47 -12.58
N ASN A 208 -6.38 4.01 -11.66
CA ASN A 208 -4.93 3.79 -11.59
C ASN A 208 -4.55 2.35 -11.27
N VAL A 209 -5.32 1.66 -10.42
CA VAL A 209 -5.21 0.20 -10.24
C VAL A 209 -5.48 -0.52 -11.56
N GLY A 210 -6.52 -0.13 -12.28
CA GLY A 210 -6.87 -0.72 -13.56
C GLY A 210 -5.77 -0.58 -14.62
N ILE A 211 -5.23 0.62 -14.80
CA ILE A 211 -4.19 0.91 -15.79
C ILE A 211 -2.76 0.64 -15.29
N GLU A 212 -2.61 0.23 -14.04
CA GLU A 212 -1.32 -0.04 -13.39
C GLU A 212 -0.38 1.19 -13.43
N ASN A 213 -0.94 2.37 -13.14
CA ASN A 213 -0.18 3.62 -13.05
C ASN A 213 0.18 3.93 -11.59
N THR A 214 1.47 3.84 -11.26
CA THR A 214 1.97 4.03 -9.89
C THR A 214 2.15 5.49 -9.49
N ASN A 215 2.34 6.42 -10.44
CA ASN A 215 2.73 7.80 -10.12
C ASN A 215 1.69 8.52 -9.24
N PRO A 216 0.38 8.48 -9.58
CA PRO A 216 -0.64 9.10 -8.72
C PRO A 216 -0.76 8.42 -7.36
N MET A 217 -0.34 7.16 -7.22
CA MET A 217 -0.37 6.46 -5.93
C MET A 217 0.69 7.03 -4.99
N TYR A 218 1.89 7.31 -5.49
CA TYR A 218 2.92 7.99 -4.71
C TYR A 218 2.51 9.41 -4.34
N GLU A 219 1.85 10.14 -5.25
CA GLU A 219 1.32 11.48 -4.95
C GLU A 219 0.26 11.46 -3.83
N LEU A 220 -0.60 10.43 -3.81
CA LEU A 220 -1.56 10.24 -2.72
C LEU A 220 -0.85 9.97 -1.39
N LEU A 221 0.16 9.11 -1.40
CA LEU A 221 0.94 8.73 -0.22
C LEU A 221 1.78 9.89 0.33
N ASP A 222 2.29 10.77 -0.53
CA ASP A 222 3.06 11.96 -0.12
C ASP A 222 2.20 12.99 0.62
N ARG A 223 0.87 12.97 0.44
CA ARG A 223 -0.08 13.83 1.17
C ARG A 223 -0.47 13.28 2.56
N ARG A 224 0.24 12.26 3.07
CA ARG A 224 -0.07 11.63 4.37
C ARG A 224 0.11 12.58 5.56
N ASP A 225 0.89 13.65 5.39
CA ASP A 225 1.18 14.64 6.45
C ASP A 225 -0.05 15.49 6.87
N ASP A 226 -1.18 15.39 6.15
CA ASP A 226 -2.43 16.12 6.44
C ASP A 226 -3.42 15.34 7.33
N LEU A 227 -3.03 14.17 7.84
CA LEU A 227 -3.83 13.24 8.67
C LEU A 227 -3.47 13.31 10.16
#